data_AF-A0A927AVA9-F1
#
_entry.id   AF-A0A927AVA9-F1
#
_cell.length_a   1.000
_cell.length_b   1.000
_cell.length_c   1.000
_cell.angle_alpha   90.00
_cell.angle_beta   90.00
_cell.angle_gamma   90.00
#
_symmetry.space_group_name_H-M   'P 1'
#
loop_
_entity.id
_entity.type
_entity.pdbx_description
1 polymer ?
#
loop_
_entity_poly.entity_id
_entity_poly.type
_entity_poly.pdbx_seq_one_letter_code
_entity_poly.pdbx_strand_id
1 'polypeptide(L)'
;MGGGSAYLFSGPGLGSQSGNVAVVNQAGNYSVTATGANGCTATQNTVVASNIVVPTATLSASGTLTCAQNSITLTAGGGNMYSFGGPGVVSQSGNVAVVNVAGSYSVTAIGTNGCTAIQTTTVSSNTTSSPLSLTVNVPLSCSTSSVTLTATSGFSSYVFSSGASQQGGPGGNTATVNVAGVYGVTAINSSGCSSTATIAVNSQNCPPSVATPIGPQVGTINQAVSLTIPANTFTDAETPNNLTLSVSGLPSGLSFSAPATISGMPSTTVGSPFSVTVSATDPSGLSSSTSFQLTIRPASSSIYHYGSNPVKLLGCGS
;
A
#
# COMPACT_ATOMS: atom_id res chain seq x y z
N MET A 1 55.33 52.17 -53.30
CA MET A 1 54.89 53.08 -52.22
C MET A 1 55.99 53.07 -51.17
N GLY A 2 56.83 54.11 -51.17
CA GLY A 2 58.06 54.19 -50.38
C GLY A 2 57.79 54.54 -48.92
N GLY A 3 58.51 53.90 -47.99
CA GLY A 3 58.39 54.11 -46.55
C GLY A 3 58.89 55.49 -46.11
N GLY A 4 58.18 56.11 -45.17
CA GLY A 4 58.59 57.36 -44.54
C GLY A 4 59.78 57.15 -43.61
N SER A 5 60.56 58.21 -43.38
CA SER A 5 61.72 58.22 -42.48
C SER A 5 61.32 58.40 -41.01
N ALA A 6 60.11 58.89 -40.73
CA ALA A 6 59.51 58.96 -39.41
C ALA A 6 57.98 58.78 -39.48
N TYR A 7 57.39 58.17 -38.45
CA TYR A 7 55.95 57.94 -38.32
C TYR A 7 55.44 58.51 -36.99
N LEU A 8 54.34 59.25 -37.05
CA LEU A 8 53.65 59.76 -35.87
C LEU A 8 52.23 59.22 -35.84
N PHE A 9 51.91 58.40 -34.84
CA PHE A 9 50.57 57.86 -34.64
C PHE A 9 49.77 58.74 -33.68
N SER A 10 48.48 58.91 -33.97
CA SER A 10 47.50 59.57 -33.09
C SER A 10 46.22 58.73 -32.99
N GLY A 11 45.61 58.72 -31.81
CA GLY A 11 44.41 57.97 -31.50
C GLY A 11 44.31 57.60 -30.02
N PRO A 12 43.16 57.10 -29.56
CA PRO A 12 42.96 56.68 -28.17
C PRO A 12 43.81 55.43 -27.86
N GLY A 13 44.15 55.18 -26.59
CA GLY A 13 44.75 53.90 -26.17
C GLY A 13 46.06 53.52 -26.87
N LEU A 14 46.81 54.49 -27.41
CA LEU A 14 48.11 54.24 -28.03
C LEU A 14 49.12 53.73 -26.98
N GLY A 15 49.67 52.56 -27.24
CA GLY A 15 50.75 51.93 -26.48
C GLY A 15 52.10 52.10 -27.18
N SER A 16 52.88 51.03 -27.22
CA SER A 16 54.22 51.00 -27.82
C SER A 16 54.18 51.29 -29.32
N GLN A 17 55.13 52.11 -29.79
CA GLN A 17 55.32 52.45 -31.20
C GLN A 17 56.76 52.08 -31.61
N SER A 18 56.91 51.42 -32.76
CA SER A 18 58.22 51.05 -33.31
C SER A 18 58.18 51.11 -34.83
N GLY A 19 58.86 52.11 -35.40
CA GLY A 19 58.85 52.35 -36.85
C GLY A 19 57.43 52.62 -37.35
N ASN A 20 56.97 51.81 -38.31
CA ASN A 20 55.64 51.90 -38.92
C ASN A 20 54.57 51.06 -38.20
N VAL A 21 54.81 50.62 -36.96
CA VAL A 21 53.90 49.81 -36.16
C VAL A 21 53.54 50.53 -34.87
N ALA A 22 52.25 50.58 -34.54
CA ALA A 22 51.74 51.02 -33.25
C ALA A 22 50.79 49.97 -32.67
N VAL A 23 50.89 49.71 -31.37
CA VAL A 23 49.95 48.85 -30.63
C VAL A 23 48.91 49.74 -29.97
N VAL A 24 47.64 49.35 -30.09
CA VAL A 24 46.51 50.10 -29.53
C VAL A 24 45.60 49.16 -28.75
N ASN A 25 44.95 49.65 -27.70
CA ASN A 25 44.04 48.86 -26.86
C ASN A 25 42.61 49.42 -26.78
N GLN A 26 42.28 50.43 -27.58
CA GLN A 26 40.95 51.03 -27.63
C GLN A 26 40.41 51.08 -29.06
N ALA A 27 39.09 51.01 -29.20
CA ALA A 27 38.43 51.33 -30.46
C ALA A 27 38.49 52.85 -30.71
N GLY A 28 38.55 53.26 -31.97
CA GLY A 28 38.61 54.68 -32.31
C GLY A 28 39.11 54.95 -33.72
N ASN A 29 39.11 56.22 -34.09
CA ASN A 29 39.77 56.69 -35.31
C ASN A 29 41.26 56.91 -35.01
N TYR A 30 42.11 56.33 -35.84
CA TYR A 30 43.55 56.45 -35.75
C TYR A 30 44.07 57.15 -36.99
N SER A 31 45.08 57.99 -36.81
CA SER A 31 45.85 58.55 -37.91
C SER A 31 47.32 58.18 -37.77
N VAL A 32 47.96 57.99 -38.92
CA VAL A 32 49.41 57.92 -39.03
C VAL A 32 49.88 58.99 -39.99
N THR A 33 50.80 59.84 -39.54
CA THR A 33 51.49 60.81 -40.38
C THR A 33 52.89 60.30 -40.65
N ALA A 34 53.18 59.98 -41.91
CA ALA A 34 54.52 59.59 -42.37
C ALA A 34 55.25 60.82 -42.91
N THR A 35 56.49 61.04 -42.48
CA THR A 35 57.36 62.11 -42.96
C THR A 35 58.49 61.51 -43.80
N GLY A 36 58.59 61.89 -45.07
CA GLY A 36 59.69 61.47 -45.95
C GLY A 36 60.99 62.21 -45.65
N ALA A 37 62.11 61.70 -46.15
CA ALA A 37 63.45 62.30 -45.95
C ALA A 37 63.54 63.78 -46.40
N ASN A 38 62.71 64.18 -47.36
CA ASN A 38 62.64 65.55 -47.88
C ASN A 38 61.71 66.46 -47.05
N GLY A 39 61.21 66.01 -45.90
CA GLY A 39 60.32 66.76 -45.02
C GLY A 39 58.84 66.76 -45.41
N CYS A 40 58.46 66.21 -46.57
CA CYS A 40 57.05 66.08 -46.97
C CYS A 40 56.30 65.08 -46.08
N THR A 41 55.06 65.40 -45.73
CA THR A 41 54.21 64.55 -44.88
C THR A 41 53.00 64.01 -45.65
N ALA A 42 52.60 62.78 -45.35
CA ALA A 42 51.32 62.21 -45.76
C ALA A 42 50.61 61.63 -44.54
N THR A 43 49.30 61.87 -44.43
CA THR A 43 48.48 61.35 -43.32
C THR A 43 47.45 60.37 -43.87
N GLN A 44 47.33 59.21 -43.23
CA GLN A 44 46.28 58.25 -43.50
C GLN A 44 45.48 58.00 -42.22
N ASN A 45 44.16 57.85 -42.37
CA ASN A 45 43.25 57.52 -41.29
C ASN A 45 42.71 56.10 -41.46
N THR A 46 42.42 55.44 -40.33
CA THR A 46 41.71 54.16 -40.26
C THR A 46 40.89 54.08 -38.99
N VAL A 47 39.90 53.20 -38.94
CA VAL A 47 39.06 52.97 -37.76
C VAL A 47 39.34 51.58 -37.20
N VAL A 48 39.66 51.51 -35.91
CA VAL A 48 39.69 50.26 -35.16
C VAL A 48 38.33 50.11 -34.48
N ALA A 49 37.55 49.11 -34.89
CA ALA A 49 36.23 48.83 -34.32
C ALA A 49 36.33 48.03 -33.01
N SER A 50 35.40 48.29 -32.08
CA SER A 50 35.26 47.47 -30.86
C SER A 50 34.65 46.11 -31.20
N ASN A 51 35.13 45.04 -30.58
CA ASN A 51 34.50 43.72 -30.72
C ASN A 51 33.28 43.62 -29.80
N ILE A 52 32.12 43.99 -30.33
CA ILE A 52 30.82 43.98 -29.64
C ILE A 52 29.99 42.71 -29.90
N VAL A 53 30.62 41.65 -30.43
CA VAL A 53 29.90 40.39 -30.73
C VAL A 53 29.48 39.73 -29.42
N VAL A 54 28.17 39.58 -29.20
CA VAL A 54 27.63 38.87 -28.03
C VAL A 54 27.76 37.35 -28.21
N PRO A 55 27.99 36.59 -27.12
CA PRO A 55 27.97 35.13 -27.17
C PRO A 55 26.57 34.58 -27.48
N THR A 56 26.50 33.40 -28.12
CA THR A 56 25.23 32.69 -28.34
C THR A 56 24.90 31.81 -27.13
N ALA A 57 24.34 32.41 -26.07
CA ALA A 57 24.02 31.72 -24.83
C ALA A 57 22.99 30.59 -25.02
N THR A 58 23.21 29.46 -24.35
CA THR A 58 22.22 28.37 -24.22
C THR A 58 22.05 27.99 -22.76
N LEU A 59 20.87 27.47 -22.41
CA LEU A 59 20.57 26.97 -21.08
C LEU A 59 19.55 25.82 -21.17
N SER A 60 19.91 24.65 -20.64
CA SER A 60 19.03 23.48 -20.59
C SER A 60 18.96 22.90 -19.19
N ALA A 61 17.79 22.36 -18.83
CA ALA A 61 17.57 21.60 -17.61
C ALA A 61 17.64 20.10 -17.93
N SER A 62 18.21 19.29 -17.03
CA SER A 62 18.35 17.85 -17.23
C SER A 62 17.05 17.05 -17.05
N GLY A 63 15.99 17.67 -16.53
CA GLY A 63 14.70 17.01 -16.35
C GLY A 63 13.75 17.79 -15.43
N THR A 64 12.88 17.05 -14.77
CA THR A 64 11.83 17.55 -13.86
C THR A 64 12.15 17.13 -12.43
N LEU A 65 11.83 17.97 -11.45
CA LEU A 65 11.89 17.59 -10.04
C LEU A 65 10.73 16.65 -9.70
N THR A 66 10.99 15.55 -9.00
CA THR A 66 9.97 14.58 -8.60
C THR A 66 10.16 14.17 -7.14
N CYS A 67 9.25 13.38 -6.57
CA CYS A 67 9.43 12.87 -5.21
C CYS A 67 10.64 11.91 -5.09
N ALA A 68 11.10 11.32 -6.20
CA ALA A 68 12.32 10.51 -6.27
C ALA A 68 13.56 11.31 -6.71
N GLN A 69 13.39 12.53 -7.22
CA GLN A 69 14.47 13.35 -7.75
C GLN A 69 14.35 14.79 -7.23
N ASN A 70 15.03 15.04 -6.12
CA ASN A 70 14.91 16.31 -5.37
C ASN A 70 15.83 17.41 -5.90
N SER A 71 16.71 17.11 -6.86
CA SER A 71 17.59 18.08 -7.51
C SER A 71 17.84 17.69 -8.96
N ILE A 72 18.07 18.68 -9.81
CA ILE A 72 18.48 18.49 -11.21
C ILE A 72 19.66 19.41 -11.56
N THR A 73 20.25 19.20 -12.74
CA THR A 73 21.34 20.02 -13.25
C THR A 73 20.86 20.96 -14.35
N LEU A 74 21.33 22.20 -14.32
CA LEU A 74 21.26 23.15 -15.42
C LEU A 74 22.62 23.20 -16.12
N THR A 75 22.62 23.16 -17.45
CA THR A 75 23.83 23.23 -18.27
C THR A 75 23.75 24.42 -19.20
N ALA A 76 24.75 25.30 -19.12
CA ALA A 76 24.87 26.47 -19.97
C ALA A 76 25.93 26.30 -21.08
N GLY A 77 25.78 27.04 -22.16
CA GLY A 77 26.68 27.03 -23.31
C GLY A 77 26.87 28.41 -23.94
N GLY A 78 27.83 28.51 -24.86
CA GLY A 78 28.07 29.70 -25.69
C GLY A 78 28.93 30.82 -25.10
N GLY A 79 29.27 30.78 -23.81
CA GLY A 79 30.16 31.73 -23.15
C GLY A 79 31.51 31.12 -22.74
N ASN A 80 32.40 31.96 -22.22
CA ASN A 80 33.64 31.58 -21.54
C ASN A 80 33.46 31.50 -20.02
N MET A 81 32.61 32.36 -19.45
CA MET A 81 32.23 32.34 -18.04
C MET A 81 30.70 32.41 -17.91
N TYR A 82 30.18 31.92 -16.79
CA TYR A 82 28.74 31.78 -16.56
C TYR A 82 28.37 32.24 -15.15
N SER A 83 27.23 32.91 -15.05
CA SER A 83 26.59 33.24 -13.77
C SER A 83 25.13 32.80 -13.83
N PHE A 84 24.76 31.82 -13.01
CA PHE A 84 23.39 31.33 -12.94
C PHE A 84 22.56 32.15 -11.94
N GLY A 85 21.27 32.30 -12.22
CA GLY A 85 20.30 32.93 -11.35
C GLY A 85 18.98 32.16 -11.35
N GLY A 86 18.27 32.21 -10.23
CA GLY A 86 16.99 31.52 -10.07
C GLY A 86 16.76 31.09 -8.62
N PRO A 87 15.56 30.56 -8.32
CA PRO A 87 15.28 30.01 -6.99
C PRO A 87 16.16 28.77 -6.75
N GLY A 88 16.53 28.45 -5.51
CA GLY A 88 17.08 27.13 -5.18
C GLY A 88 18.35 26.68 -5.94
N VAL A 89 19.25 27.60 -6.31
CA VAL A 89 20.60 27.24 -6.79
C VAL A 89 21.41 26.72 -5.60
N VAL A 90 21.72 25.42 -5.61
CA VAL A 90 22.42 24.73 -4.52
C VAL A 90 23.93 24.85 -4.69
N SER A 91 24.42 24.70 -5.91
CA SER A 91 25.84 24.83 -6.25
C SER A 91 26.04 25.20 -7.72
N GLN A 92 27.21 25.75 -8.02
CA GLN A 92 27.64 26.05 -9.38
C GLN A 92 29.11 25.66 -9.57
N SER A 93 29.43 25.02 -10.69
CA SER A 93 30.79 24.71 -11.13
C SER A 93 30.91 24.92 -12.64
N GLY A 94 31.61 25.99 -13.04
CA GLY A 94 31.78 26.34 -14.45
C GLY A 94 30.43 26.59 -15.14
N ASN A 95 30.13 25.81 -16.17
CA ASN A 95 28.91 25.90 -16.96
C ASN A 95 27.76 25.02 -16.45
N VAL A 96 27.86 24.45 -15.25
CA VAL A 96 26.84 23.59 -14.64
C VAL A 96 26.41 24.15 -13.29
N ALA A 97 25.10 24.11 -13.02
CA ALA A 97 24.52 24.43 -11.72
C ALA A 97 23.58 23.31 -11.25
N VAL A 98 23.54 23.02 -9.95
CA VAL A 98 22.58 22.09 -9.33
C VAL A 98 21.46 22.89 -8.69
N VAL A 99 20.20 22.51 -8.94
CA VAL A 99 19.03 23.25 -8.47
C VAL A 99 17.96 22.33 -7.90
N ASN A 100 17.20 22.78 -6.90
CA ASN A 100 16.24 21.96 -6.16
C ASN A 100 14.83 22.56 -6.02
N VAL A 101 14.55 23.68 -6.69
CA VAL A 101 13.24 24.34 -6.64
C VAL A 101 12.69 24.52 -8.06
N ALA A 102 11.40 24.27 -8.26
CA ALA A 102 10.76 24.56 -9.55
C ALA A 102 10.64 26.08 -9.75
N GLY A 103 10.82 26.54 -10.98
CA GLY A 103 10.77 27.97 -11.30
C GLY A 103 11.50 28.34 -12.58
N SER A 104 11.60 29.65 -12.82
CA SER A 104 12.37 30.19 -13.94
C SER A 104 13.82 30.44 -13.50
N TYR A 105 14.75 30.03 -14.36
CA TYR A 105 16.19 30.21 -14.17
C TYR A 105 16.77 30.99 -15.34
N SER A 106 17.83 31.73 -15.07
CA SER A 106 18.61 32.45 -16.05
C SER A 106 20.09 32.08 -15.95
N VAL A 107 20.80 32.23 -17.06
CA VAL A 107 22.26 32.24 -17.08
C VAL A 107 22.74 33.45 -17.86
N THR A 108 23.68 34.19 -17.28
CA THR A 108 24.46 35.22 -17.97
C THR A 108 25.74 34.56 -18.47
N ALA A 109 25.87 34.39 -19.78
CA ALA A 109 27.08 33.90 -20.44
C ALA A 109 27.96 35.08 -20.86
N ILE A 110 29.24 35.04 -20.52
CA ILE A 110 30.22 36.10 -20.79
C ILE A 110 31.22 35.58 -21.84
N GLY A 111 31.30 36.25 -22.99
CA GLY A 111 32.24 35.91 -24.08
C GLY A 111 33.68 36.26 -23.74
N THR A 112 34.63 35.80 -24.56
CA THR A 112 36.06 36.11 -24.39
C THR A 112 36.39 37.59 -24.59
N ASN A 113 35.53 38.32 -25.31
CA ASN A 113 35.57 39.78 -25.48
C ASN A 113 34.85 40.54 -24.36
N GLY A 114 34.32 39.86 -23.34
CA GLY A 114 33.60 40.47 -22.21
C GLY A 114 32.13 40.81 -22.48
N CYS A 115 31.64 40.66 -23.72
CA CYS A 115 30.22 40.85 -24.02
C CYS A 115 29.36 39.75 -23.36
N THR A 116 28.13 40.09 -22.98
CA THR A 116 27.25 39.18 -22.25
C THR A 116 25.97 38.87 -23.00
N ALA A 117 25.46 37.66 -22.85
CA ALA A 117 24.12 37.28 -23.28
C ALA A 117 23.40 36.55 -22.14
N ILE A 118 22.09 36.74 -22.03
CA ILE A 118 21.24 36.08 -21.03
C ILE A 118 20.36 35.07 -21.73
N GLN A 119 20.31 33.84 -21.21
CA GLN A 119 19.35 32.83 -21.60
C GLN A 119 18.52 32.39 -20.40
N THR A 120 17.25 32.10 -20.61
CA THR A 120 16.35 31.58 -19.57
C THR A 120 15.86 30.18 -19.90
N THR A 121 15.49 29.44 -18.87
CA THR A 121 14.78 28.16 -18.96
C THR A 121 13.83 28.02 -17.77
N THR A 122 12.96 27.01 -17.81
CA THR A 122 12.08 26.68 -16.69
C THR A 122 12.37 25.28 -16.18
N VAL A 123 12.32 25.14 -14.86
CA VAL A 123 12.35 23.86 -14.16
C VAL A 123 10.95 23.60 -13.65
N SER A 124 10.37 22.48 -14.05
CA SER A 124 9.08 22.01 -13.56
C SER A 124 9.24 21.01 -12.41
N SER A 125 8.17 20.79 -11.65
CA SER A 125 8.08 19.73 -10.65
C SER A 125 6.82 18.90 -10.84
N ASN A 126 6.93 17.59 -10.60
CA ASN A 126 5.81 16.68 -10.45
C ASN A 126 5.95 15.93 -9.13
N THR A 127 5.45 16.54 -8.05
CA THR A 127 5.49 16.00 -6.69
C THR A 127 4.11 15.62 -6.18
N THR A 128 3.15 15.44 -7.09
CA THR A 128 1.76 15.15 -6.75
C THR A 128 1.57 13.65 -6.51
N SER A 129 1.05 13.29 -5.34
CA SER A 129 0.61 11.92 -5.03
C SER A 129 -0.67 11.55 -5.79
N SER A 130 -0.77 10.30 -6.25
CA SER A 130 -1.99 9.80 -6.91
C SER A 130 -3.01 9.31 -5.88
N PRO A 131 -4.34 9.45 -6.10
CA PRO A 131 -5.33 8.92 -5.18
C PRO A 131 -5.22 7.39 -5.09
N LEU A 132 -5.25 6.86 -3.86
CA LEU A 132 -5.17 5.44 -3.57
C LEU A 132 -6.37 5.04 -2.74
N SER A 133 -7.08 4.01 -3.17
CA SER A 133 -8.10 3.33 -2.39
C SER A 133 -7.74 1.86 -2.21
N LEU A 134 -8.29 1.27 -1.16
CA LEU A 134 -8.14 -0.15 -0.85
C LEU A 134 -9.52 -0.74 -0.59
N THR A 135 -9.82 -1.87 -1.24
CA THR A 135 -11.10 -2.58 -1.10
C THR A 135 -10.87 -4.03 -0.70
N VAL A 136 -11.90 -4.66 -0.14
CA VAL A 136 -11.94 -6.10 0.17
C VAL A 136 -13.09 -6.71 -0.62
N ASN A 137 -12.88 -7.88 -1.23
CA ASN A 137 -13.88 -8.49 -2.12
C ASN A 137 -15.13 -8.99 -1.38
N VAL A 138 -14.94 -9.64 -0.23
CA VAL A 138 -16.00 -10.19 0.63
C VAL A 138 -15.52 -10.17 2.09
N PRO A 139 -16.41 -10.22 3.09
CA PRO A 139 -15.99 -10.38 4.49
C PRO A 139 -15.48 -11.80 4.77
N LEU A 140 -14.65 -11.94 5.82
CA LEU A 140 -14.30 -13.26 6.35
C LEU A 140 -15.54 -13.91 6.97
N SER A 141 -15.62 -15.25 6.89
CA SER A 141 -16.71 -16.04 7.47
C SER A 141 -16.29 -17.50 7.61
N CYS A 142 -17.12 -18.35 8.21
CA CYS A 142 -16.80 -19.77 8.32
C CYS A 142 -16.74 -20.54 7.00
N SER A 143 -17.29 -20.00 5.91
CA SER A 143 -17.10 -20.55 4.56
C SER A 143 -15.98 -19.85 3.78
N THR A 144 -15.48 -18.72 4.30
CA THR A 144 -14.49 -17.85 3.64
C THR A 144 -13.32 -17.61 4.58
N SER A 145 -12.34 -18.50 4.52
CA SER A 145 -11.14 -18.47 5.36
C SER A 145 -10.07 -17.46 4.91
N SER A 146 -10.21 -16.90 3.70
CA SER A 146 -9.28 -15.92 3.13
C SER A 146 -10.02 -14.98 2.19
N VAL A 147 -9.65 -13.70 2.23
CA VAL A 147 -10.22 -12.64 1.39
C VAL A 147 -9.11 -11.90 0.66
N THR A 148 -9.48 -11.23 -0.42
CA THR A 148 -8.53 -10.49 -1.26
C THR A 148 -8.73 -8.99 -1.07
N LEU A 149 -7.64 -8.33 -0.71
CA LEU A 149 -7.49 -6.88 -0.70
C LEU A 149 -7.04 -6.43 -2.10
N THR A 150 -7.67 -5.39 -2.63
CA THR A 150 -7.32 -4.81 -3.95
C THR A 150 -7.10 -3.31 -3.79
N ALA A 151 -5.89 -2.86 -4.12
CA ALA A 151 -5.54 -1.45 -4.20
C ALA A 151 -5.83 -0.90 -5.61
N THR A 152 -6.07 0.41 -5.72
CA THR A 152 -6.15 1.10 -7.03
C THR A 152 -4.91 0.80 -7.86
N SER A 153 -5.09 0.41 -9.13
CA SER A 153 -3.97 0.12 -10.04
C SER A 153 -3.30 1.40 -10.58
N GLY A 154 -2.16 1.27 -11.26
CA GLY A 154 -1.45 2.38 -11.91
C GLY A 154 -0.26 2.97 -11.13
N PHE A 155 0.08 2.42 -9.97
CA PHE A 155 1.31 2.74 -9.24
C PHE A 155 2.48 1.86 -9.71
N SER A 156 3.70 2.36 -9.54
CA SER A 156 4.95 1.66 -9.87
C SER A 156 5.29 0.58 -8.85
N SER A 157 4.90 0.76 -7.58
CA SER A 157 5.05 -0.27 -6.56
C SER A 157 3.98 -0.18 -5.47
N TYR A 158 3.74 -1.30 -4.79
CA TYR A 158 2.84 -1.44 -3.65
C TYR A 158 3.54 -2.18 -2.51
N VAL A 159 3.20 -1.83 -1.28
CA VAL A 159 3.63 -2.52 -0.07
C VAL A 159 2.41 -2.62 0.85
N PHE A 160 1.92 -3.83 1.07
CA PHE A 160 0.84 -4.09 2.02
C PHE A 160 1.38 -4.20 3.45
N SER A 161 0.54 -3.86 4.43
CA SER A 161 0.88 -3.98 5.85
C SER A 161 1.15 -5.44 6.26
N SER A 162 1.85 -5.63 7.38
CA SER A 162 2.06 -6.95 7.99
C SER A 162 0.74 -7.70 8.18
N GLY A 163 0.77 -9.03 8.01
CA GLY A 163 -0.42 -9.88 8.07
C GLY A 163 -1.15 -10.04 6.72
N ALA A 164 -0.82 -9.23 5.72
CA ALA A 164 -1.28 -9.43 4.34
C ALA A 164 -0.19 -10.10 3.49
N SER A 165 -0.60 -11.07 2.67
CA SER A 165 0.27 -11.78 1.74
C SER A 165 0.13 -11.17 0.34
N GLN A 166 1.07 -10.28 -0.04
CA GLN A 166 1.06 -9.60 -1.33
C GLN A 166 1.20 -10.60 -2.49
N GLN A 167 0.39 -10.41 -3.53
CA GLN A 167 0.40 -11.21 -4.74
C GLN A 167 1.00 -10.39 -5.90
N GLY A 168 1.85 -11.01 -6.74
CA GLY A 168 2.43 -10.33 -7.91
C GLY A 168 3.69 -9.49 -7.65
N GLY A 169 4.34 -9.66 -6.49
CA GLY A 169 5.59 -8.97 -6.14
C GLY A 169 5.41 -7.46 -5.93
N PRO A 170 6.49 -6.65 -6.03
CA PRO A 170 6.43 -5.22 -5.74
C PRO A 170 5.44 -4.42 -6.60
N GLY A 171 5.15 -4.87 -7.83
CA GLY A 171 4.17 -4.23 -8.73
C GLY A 171 2.73 -4.74 -8.53
N GLY A 172 2.54 -5.74 -7.66
CA GLY A 172 1.26 -6.37 -7.42
C GLY A 172 0.35 -5.55 -6.51
N ASN A 173 -0.82 -5.19 -7.03
CA ASN A 173 -1.81 -4.35 -6.34
C ASN A 173 -2.83 -5.15 -5.51
N THR A 174 -2.58 -6.42 -5.26
CA THR A 174 -3.47 -7.28 -4.46
C THR A 174 -2.72 -8.00 -3.35
N ALA A 175 -3.43 -8.34 -2.29
CA ALA A 175 -2.94 -9.16 -1.20
C ALA A 175 -4.06 -10.03 -0.62
N THR A 176 -3.71 -11.16 -0.02
CA THR A 176 -4.67 -12.01 0.70
C THR A 176 -4.49 -11.90 2.20
N VAL A 177 -5.60 -11.98 2.94
CA VAL A 177 -5.63 -11.95 4.42
C VAL A 177 -6.64 -12.97 4.93
N ASN A 178 -6.33 -13.59 6.07
CA ASN A 178 -7.12 -14.66 6.67
C ASN A 178 -7.54 -14.37 8.13
N VAL A 179 -7.25 -13.17 8.63
CA VAL A 179 -7.59 -12.74 9.99
C VAL A 179 -8.26 -11.37 9.92
N ALA A 180 -9.30 -11.16 10.73
CA ALA A 180 -9.92 -9.85 10.87
C ALA A 180 -8.94 -8.83 11.45
N GLY A 181 -9.00 -7.59 10.97
CA GLY A 181 -8.06 -6.54 11.37
C GLY A 181 -8.06 -5.36 10.40
N VAL A 182 -7.30 -4.33 10.75
CA VAL A 182 -7.09 -3.16 9.86
C VAL A 182 -5.84 -3.39 9.04
N TYR A 183 -5.98 -3.35 7.72
CA TYR A 183 -4.89 -3.52 6.78
C TYR A 183 -4.63 -2.21 6.03
N GLY A 184 -3.35 -1.95 5.77
CA GLY A 184 -2.90 -0.79 5.02
C GLY A 184 -2.19 -1.18 3.72
N VAL A 185 -2.14 -0.26 2.78
CA VAL A 185 -1.29 -0.34 1.60
C VAL A 185 -0.61 1.00 1.38
N THR A 186 0.69 0.97 1.10
CA THR A 186 1.47 2.11 0.61
C THR A 186 1.79 1.87 -0.85
N ALA A 187 1.56 2.85 -1.72
CA ALA A 187 1.87 2.75 -3.14
C ALA A 187 2.71 3.95 -3.61
N ILE A 188 3.61 3.71 -4.57
CA ILE A 188 4.52 4.72 -5.13
C ILE A 188 4.19 4.93 -6.61
N ASN A 189 3.90 6.16 -7.03
CA ASN A 189 3.60 6.44 -8.44
C ASN A 189 4.87 6.59 -9.29
N SER A 190 4.73 6.83 -10.60
CA SER A 190 5.86 6.97 -11.53
C SER A 190 6.77 8.16 -11.25
N SER A 191 6.31 9.14 -10.47
CA SER A 191 7.11 10.29 -10.01
C SER A 191 7.76 10.04 -8.65
N GLY A 192 7.63 8.83 -8.10
CA GLY A 192 8.19 8.45 -6.81
C GLY A 192 7.36 8.92 -5.60
N CYS A 193 6.16 9.47 -5.82
CA CYS A 193 5.35 10.02 -4.73
C CYS A 193 4.54 8.92 -4.06
N SER A 194 4.50 8.96 -2.72
CA SER A 194 3.84 7.95 -1.89
C SER A 194 2.40 8.32 -1.57
N SER A 195 1.52 7.31 -1.60
CA SER A 195 0.14 7.37 -1.14
C SER A 195 -0.15 6.19 -0.22
N THR A 196 -1.03 6.36 0.76
CA THR A 196 -1.43 5.30 1.70
C THR A 196 -2.95 5.18 1.77
N ALA A 197 -3.46 3.95 1.89
CA ALA A 197 -4.86 3.66 2.14
C ALA A 197 -5.01 2.53 3.16
N THR A 198 -6.14 2.50 3.88
CA THR A 198 -6.44 1.48 4.89
C THR A 198 -7.85 0.93 4.73
N ILE A 199 -8.07 -0.31 5.12
CA ILE A 199 -9.40 -0.92 5.22
C ILE A 199 -9.50 -1.83 6.44
N ALA A 200 -10.67 -1.85 7.07
CA ALA A 200 -11.01 -2.81 8.11
C ALA A 200 -11.61 -4.07 7.47
N VAL A 201 -11.00 -5.21 7.75
CA VAL A 201 -11.49 -6.54 7.40
C VAL A 201 -12.17 -7.12 8.62
N ASN A 202 -13.46 -7.42 8.49
CA ASN A 202 -14.27 -7.98 9.57
C ASN A 202 -14.53 -9.47 9.31
N SER A 203 -14.68 -10.24 10.38
CA SER A 203 -15.22 -11.61 10.31
C SER A 203 -16.70 -11.59 10.67
N GLN A 204 -17.51 -12.30 9.89
CA GLN A 204 -18.91 -12.55 10.21
C GLN A 204 -19.02 -13.63 11.29
N ASN A 205 -20.03 -13.50 12.15
CA ASN A 205 -20.36 -14.49 13.15
C ASN A 205 -20.80 -15.81 12.50
N CYS A 206 -20.39 -16.94 13.07
CA CYS A 206 -20.73 -18.25 12.56
C CYS A 206 -21.73 -18.98 13.46
N PRO A 207 -22.55 -19.89 12.92
CA PRO A 207 -23.33 -20.78 13.77
C PRO A 207 -22.39 -21.73 14.54
N PRO A 208 -22.83 -22.22 15.72
CA PRO A 208 -22.14 -23.31 16.40
C PRO A 208 -22.01 -24.53 15.48
N SER A 209 -20.98 -25.35 15.67
CA SER A 209 -20.75 -26.60 14.96
C SER A 209 -20.94 -27.80 15.88
N VAL A 210 -21.39 -28.93 15.33
CA VAL A 210 -21.47 -30.21 16.05
C VAL A 210 -20.08 -30.83 16.11
N ALA A 211 -19.48 -30.88 17.29
CA ALA A 211 -18.14 -31.42 17.48
C ALA A 211 -18.17 -32.92 17.81
N THR A 212 -19.00 -33.35 18.77
CA THR A 212 -19.14 -34.77 19.15
C THR A 212 -20.62 -35.14 19.27
N PRO A 213 -21.20 -35.85 18.29
CA PRO A 213 -22.58 -36.31 18.36
C PRO A 213 -22.83 -37.20 19.58
N ILE A 214 -24.04 -37.13 20.14
CA ILE A 214 -24.46 -37.97 21.27
C ILE A 214 -24.85 -39.35 20.71
N GLY A 215 -24.28 -40.42 21.27
CA GLY A 215 -24.66 -41.79 20.90
C GLY A 215 -26.05 -42.19 21.42
N PRO A 216 -26.66 -43.29 20.92
CA PRO A 216 -27.94 -43.77 21.39
C PRO A 216 -27.97 -44.02 22.90
N GLN A 217 -29.09 -43.69 23.53
CA GLN A 217 -29.32 -43.80 24.96
C GLN A 217 -30.47 -44.76 25.25
N VAL A 218 -30.50 -45.32 26.46
CA VAL A 218 -31.54 -46.25 26.89
C VAL A 218 -32.07 -45.83 28.27
N GLY A 219 -33.38 -45.88 28.43
CA GLY A 219 -34.07 -45.77 29.72
C GLY A 219 -35.09 -46.89 29.90
N THR A 220 -35.69 -46.96 31.09
CA THR A 220 -36.80 -47.88 31.38
C THR A 220 -38.00 -47.07 31.86
N ILE A 221 -39.19 -47.44 31.41
CA ILE A 221 -40.44 -46.79 31.82
C ILE A 221 -40.56 -46.74 33.35
N ASN A 222 -41.01 -45.61 33.88
CA ASN A 222 -41.16 -45.30 35.31
C ASN A 222 -39.87 -45.38 36.16
N GLN A 223 -38.70 -45.48 35.55
CA GLN A 223 -37.42 -45.35 36.25
C GLN A 223 -36.77 -44.00 35.96
N ALA A 224 -36.04 -43.47 36.93
CA ALA A 224 -35.34 -42.19 36.76
C ALA A 224 -34.30 -42.29 35.65
N VAL A 225 -34.37 -41.37 34.69
CA VAL A 225 -33.34 -41.11 33.67
C VAL A 225 -32.70 -39.77 34.03
N SER A 226 -31.37 -39.72 34.00
CA SER A 226 -30.58 -38.50 34.13
C SER A 226 -29.44 -38.57 33.13
N LEU A 227 -29.53 -37.77 32.07
CA LEU A 227 -28.55 -37.67 30.99
C LEU A 227 -28.01 -36.25 30.95
N THR A 228 -26.71 -36.10 31.07
CA THR A 228 -26.04 -34.82 30.86
C THR A 228 -25.55 -34.75 29.41
N ILE A 229 -25.91 -33.69 28.69
CA ILE A 229 -25.38 -33.39 27.36
C ILE A 229 -23.88 -33.09 27.52
N PRO A 230 -22.98 -33.83 26.84
CA PRO A 230 -21.55 -33.59 26.93
C PRO A 230 -21.19 -32.16 26.52
N ALA A 231 -20.30 -31.50 27.28
CA ALA A 231 -19.89 -30.12 27.01
C ALA A 231 -19.21 -29.95 25.63
N ASN A 232 -18.64 -31.03 25.07
CA ASN A 232 -18.03 -31.06 23.75
C ASN A 232 -18.99 -31.47 22.62
N THR A 233 -20.31 -31.51 22.86
CA THR A 233 -21.28 -31.81 21.78
C THR A 233 -21.28 -30.71 20.72
N PHE A 234 -21.16 -29.44 21.13
CA PHE A 234 -21.07 -28.29 20.24
C PHE A 234 -19.82 -27.47 20.52
N THR A 235 -19.29 -26.82 19.49
CA THR A 235 -18.21 -25.84 19.57
C THR A 235 -18.59 -24.62 18.76
N ASP A 236 -18.12 -23.45 19.15
CA ASP A 236 -18.34 -22.20 18.42
C ASP A 236 -17.03 -21.43 18.34
N ALA A 237 -16.72 -20.86 17.18
CA ALA A 237 -15.42 -20.23 16.95
C ALA A 237 -15.33 -18.88 17.67
N GLU A 238 -16.43 -18.13 17.72
CA GLU A 238 -16.50 -16.79 18.29
C GLU A 238 -16.89 -16.79 19.77
N THR A 239 -17.78 -17.69 20.19
CA THR A 239 -18.40 -17.73 21.53
C THR A 239 -18.37 -19.12 22.18
N PRO A 240 -17.20 -19.78 22.31
CA PRO A 240 -17.10 -21.18 22.75
C PRO A 240 -17.69 -21.48 24.13
N ASN A 241 -17.85 -20.46 25.00
CA ASN A 241 -18.34 -20.62 26.37
C ASN A 241 -19.73 -20.02 26.60
N ASN A 242 -20.43 -19.57 25.56
CA ASN A 242 -21.70 -18.84 25.71
C ASN A 242 -22.82 -19.39 24.82
N LEU A 243 -22.90 -20.72 24.73
CA LEU A 243 -23.95 -21.43 24.00
C LEU A 243 -25.14 -21.72 24.90
N THR A 244 -26.34 -21.47 24.38
CA THR A 244 -27.59 -21.87 25.02
C THR A 244 -28.10 -23.15 24.37
N LEU A 245 -28.34 -24.18 25.17
CA LEU A 245 -28.90 -25.45 24.69
C LEU A 245 -30.43 -25.46 24.80
N SER A 246 -31.06 -26.10 23.82
CA SER A 246 -32.48 -26.45 23.83
C SER A 246 -32.65 -27.91 23.38
N VAL A 247 -33.70 -28.56 23.86
CA VAL A 247 -33.97 -29.98 23.56
C VAL A 247 -35.43 -30.17 23.18
N SER A 248 -35.66 -30.95 22.14
CA SER A 248 -37.00 -31.35 21.67
C SER A 248 -37.06 -32.85 21.38
N GLY A 249 -38.26 -33.39 21.18
CA GLY A 249 -38.45 -34.82 20.89
C GLY A 249 -38.32 -35.75 22.11
N LEU A 250 -38.39 -35.20 23.33
CA LEU A 250 -38.37 -35.99 24.56
C LEU A 250 -39.68 -36.77 24.76
N PRO A 251 -39.63 -38.02 25.25
CA PRO A 251 -40.82 -38.74 25.69
C PRO A 251 -41.49 -38.06 26.89
N SER A 252 -42.81 -38.27 27.03
CA SER A 252 -43.56 -37.82 28.21
C SER A 252 -42.89 -38.25 29.51
N GLY A 253 -42.79 -37.32 30.45
CA GLY A 253 -42.15 -37.54 31.75
C GLY A 253 -40.64 -37.25 31.80
N LEU A 254 -40.00 -36.96 30.66
CA LEU A 254 -38.68 -36.34 30.62
C LEU A 254 -38.78 -34.85 30.29
N SER A 255 -37.85 -34.08 30.85
CA SER A 255 -37.73 -32.65 30.60
C SER A 255 -36.26 -32.26 30.50
N PHE A 256 -35.99 -31.16 29.81
CA PHE A 256 -34.68 -30.53 29.80
C PHE A 256 -34.59 -29.46 30.88
N SER A 257 -33.54 -29.54 31.67
CA SER A 257 -33.15 -28.56 32.68
C SER A 257 -31.82 -27.95 32.26
N ALA A 258 -31.84 -26.64 31.99
CA ALA A 258 -30.64 -25.89 31.65
C ALA A 258 -29.60 -26.01 32.79
N PRO A 259 -28.29 -26.01 32.46
CA PRO A 259 -27.74 -25.75 31.14
C PRO A 259 -27.61 -26.98 30.23
N ALA A 260 -27.69 -28.21 30.75
CA ALA A 260 -27.29 -29.40 29.98
C ALA A 260 -27.94 -30.72 30.40
N THR A 261 -28.95 -30.76 31.28
CA THR A 261 -29.44 -32.03 31.84
C THR A 261 -30.82 -32.39 31.33
N ILE A 262 -30.97 -33.56 30.73
CA ILE A 262 -32.26 -34.19 30.45
C ILE A 262 -32.56 -35.14 31.60
N SER A 263 -33.69 -34.96 32.30
CA SER A 263 -34.04 -35.80 33.44
C SER A 263 -35.54 -36.01 33.61
N GLY A 264 -35.90 -37.03 34.39
CA GLY A 264 -37.27 -37.33 34.77
C GLY A 264 -37.55 -38.83 34.79
N MET A 265 -38.82 -39.20 34.76
CA MET A 265 -39.27 -40.58 34.68
C MET A 265 -40.14 -40.74 33.43
N PRO A 266 -39.68 -41.47 32.40
CA PRO A 266 -40.44 -41.64 31.18
C PRO A 266 -41.70 -42.45 31.46
N SER A 267 -42.86 -41.95 31.02
CA SER A 267 -44.18 -42.54 31.33
C SER A 267 -44.77 -43.38 30.21
N THR A 268 -44.05 -43.57 29.09
CA THR A 268 -44.52 -44.34 27.94
C THR A 268 -43.38 -45.04 27.19
N THR A 269 -43.67 -46.23 26.67
CA THR A 269 -42.84 -46.92 25.67
C THR A 269 -43.35 -46.73 24.24
N VAL A 270 -44.56 -46.17 24.07
CA VAL A 270 -45.19 -45.93 22.76
C VAL A 270 -44.44 -44.81 22.05
N GLY A 271 -43.94 -45.10 20.84
CA GLY A 271 -43.09 -44.17 20.09
C GLY A 271 -41.59 -44.32 20.35
N SER A 272 -41.17 -45.29 21.17
CA SER A 272 -39.75 -45.65 21.30
C SER A 272 -39.25 -46.38 20.04
N PRO A 273 -38.04 -46.08 19.53
CA PRO A 273 -37.09 -45.08 20.05
C PRO A 273 -37.50 -43.64 19.70
N PHE A 274 -37.30 -42.73 20.66
CA PHE A 274 -37.54 -41.30 20.49
C PHE A 274 -36.34 -40.64 19.83
N SER A 275 -36.57 -39.86 18.77
CA SER A 275 -35.54 -39.01 18.16
C SER A 275 -35.45 -37.71 18.94
N VAL A 276 -34.48 -37.63 19.87
CA VAL A 276 -34.24 -36.44 20.69
C VAL A 276 -33.30 -35.51 19.93
N THR A 277 -33.71 -34.27 19.71
CA THR A 277 -32.90 -33.25 19.03
C THR A 277 -32.39 -32.25 20.05
N VAL A 278 -31.08 -32.06 20.08
CA VAL A 278 -30.40 -31.03 20.85
C VAL A 278 -29.96 -29.94 19.88
N SER A 279 -30.27 -28.69 20.20
CA SER A 279 -29.83 -27.52 19.45
C SER A 279 -29.01 -26.60 20.34
N ALA A 280 -27.88 -26.12 19.82
CA ALA A 280 -27.08 -25.08 20.44
C ALA A 280 -27.25 -23.78 19.67
N THR A 281 -27.50 -22.69 20.39
CA THR A 281 -27.64 -21.35 19.85
C THR A 281 -26.57 -20.44 20.46
N ASP A 282 -25.87 -19.70 19.61
CA ASP A 282 -24.95 -18.65 20.05
C ASP A 282 -25.69 -17.39 20.53
N PRO A 283 -24.99 -16.40 21.12
CA PRO A 283 -25.61 -15.13 21.56
C PRO A 283 -26.17 -14.26 20.43
N SER A 284 -25.75 -14.51 19.19
CA SER A 284 -26.23 -13.81 17.99
C SER A 284 -27.50 -14.46 17.41
N GLY A 285 -27.95 -15.59 17.97
CA GLY A 285 -29.16 -16.32 17.55
C GLY A 285 -28.93 -17.35 16.44
N LEU A 286 -27.69 -17.57 15.98
CA LEU A 286 -27.40 -18.63 15.03
C LEU A 286 -27.34 -19.98 15.75
N SER A 287 -27.85 -21.03 15.11
CA SER A 287 -28.01 -22.33 15.76
C SER A 287 -27.62 -23.50 14.88
N SER A 288 -27.15 -24.56 15.52
CA SER A 288 -26.96 -25.89 14.91
C SER A 288 -27.60 -26.97 15.78
N SER A 289 -27.92 -28.10 15.18
CA SER A 289 -28.63 -29.20 15.84
C SER A 289 -27.99 -30.56 15.57
N THR A 290 -28.12 -31.47 16.52
CA THR A 290 -27.84 -32.90 16.35
C THR A 290 -28.92 -33.72 17.04
N SER A 291 -29.13 -34.95 16.58
CA SER A 291 -30.15 -35.83 17.14
C SER A 291 -29.56 -37.17 17.56
N PHE A 292 -30.09 -37.76 18.63
CA PHE A 292 -29.76 -39.10 19.07
C PHE A 292 -31.03 -39.90 19.37
N GLN A 293 -30.91 -41.23 19.37
CA GLN A 293 -32.02 -42.12 19.66
C GLN A 293 -32.09 -42.42 21.16
N LEU A 294 -33.25 -42.20 21.80
CA LEU A 294 -33.53 -42.61 23.17
C LEU A 294 -34.54 -43.76 23.19
N THR A 295 -34.08 -44.95 23.55
CA THR A 295 -34.94 -46.14 23.63
C THR A 295 -35.50 -46.30 25.03
N ILE A 296 -36.83 -46.25 25.20
CA ILE A 296 -37.49 -46.53 26.48
C ILE A 296 -37.99 -47.97 26.49
N ARG A 297 -37.42 -48.79 27.37
CA ARG A 297 -37.76 -50.20 27.52
C ARG A 297 -38.90 -50.41 28.53
N PRO A 298 -39.72 -51.47 28.37
CA PRO A 298 -40.66 -51.88 29.41
C PRO A 298 -39.95 -52.24 30.72
N ALA A 299 -40.62 -52.10 31.85
CA ALA A 299 -40.12 -52.59 33.12
C ALA A 299 -40.12 -54.13 33.13
N SER A 300 -39.05 -54.72 33.66
CA SER A 300 -38.99 -56.18 33.84
C SER A 300 -40.06 -56.63 34.83
N SER A 301 -40.88 -57.60 34.44
CA SER A 301 -41.87 -58.20 35.33
C SER A 301 -41.14 -59.04 36.38
N SER A 302 -41.26 -58.71 37.66
CA SER A 302 -40.97 -59.68 38.71
C SER A 302 -42.05 -60.77 38.66
N ILE A 303 -41.70 -61.94 38.12
CA ILE A 303 -42.57 -63.11 38.18
C ILE A 303 -42.57 -63.55 39.66
N TYR A 304 -43.63 -63.24 40.40
CA TYR A 304 -43.88 -63.91 41.67
C TYR A 304 -44.26 -65.35 41.35
N HIS A 305 -43.35 -66.31 41.57
CA HIS A 305 -43.73 -67.71 41.70
C HIS A 305 -44.58 -67.86 42.96
N TYR A 306 -45.90 -67.90 42.81
CA TYR A 306 -46.76 -68.51 43.82
C TYR A 306 -46.44 -70.02 43.83
N GLY A 307 -45.71 -70.46 44.85
CA GLY A 307 -45.51 -71.88 45.11
C GLY A 307 -46.86 -72.56 45.32
N SER A 308 -47.28 -73.38 44.36
CA SER A 308 -48.41 -74.27 44.51
C SER A 308 -48.02 -75.44 45.44
N ASN A 309 -48.60 -75.46 46.63
CA ASN A 309 -48.61 -76.64 47.49
C ASN A 309 -49.38 -77.78 46.78
N PRO A 310 -48.85 -79.02 46.72
CA PRO A 310 -49.58 -80.12 46.13
C PRO A 310 -50.73 -80.57 47.04
N VAL A 311 -51.97 -80.35 46.59
CA VAL A 311 -53.15 -80.98 47.20
C VAL A 311 -53.17 -82.46 46.80
N LYS A 312 -52.96 -83.32 47.80
CA LYS A 312 -53.11 -84.77 47.70
C LYS A 312 -54.59 -85.13 47.79
N LEU A 313 -55.25 -85.37 46.66
CA LEU A 313 -56.59 -85.94 46.63
C LEU A 313 -56.49 -87.47 46.67
N LEU A 314 -56.92 -88.06 47.79
CA LEU A 314 -57.18 -89.49 47.93
C LEU A 314 -58.37 -89.88 47.04
N GLY A 315 -58.24 -90.97 46.30
CA GLY A 315 -59.31 -91.59 45.53
C GLY A 315 -60.09 -92.65 46.29
N CYS A 316 -61.26 -93.01 45.74
CA CYS A 316 -61.94 -94.31 45.72
C CYS A 316 -62.72 -94.31 44.38
N GLY A 317 -62.59 -95.27 43.45
CA GLY A 317 -62.99 -96.68 43.56
C GLY A 317 -64.52 -96.76 43.55
N SER A 318 -65.25 -97.33 42.60
CA SER A 318 -65.01 -98.45 41.68
C SER A 318 -65.90 -98.31 40.43
#